data_AF-A0A7Z9WJH5-F1
#
_entry.id   AF-A0A7Z9WJH5-F1
#
_cell.length_a   1.000
_cell.length_b   1.000
_cell.length_c   1.000
_cell.angle_alpha   90.00
_cell.angle_beta   90.00
_cell.angle_gamma   90.00
#
_symmetry.space_group_name_H-M   'P 1'
#
loop_
_entity.id
_entity.type
_entity.pdbx_description
1 polymer ?
#
loop_
_entity_poly.entity_id
_entity_poly.type
_entity_poly.pdbx_seq_one_letter_code
_entity_poly.pdbx_strand_id
1 'polypeptide(L)'
;MRGEFESRTKQRSEALSITSSLTAAGVLTVSAYIAAQMLSDITSLKIALLAGLSIDCGTFIYPLTFTLRDLVHKLLGRSAARLVIVTAGIINVIMAGYLAFIIRLPADPTWPLQEAFASVLGPVWRIVIASIVAEVCSELADTEVYHLWVTRVTTRMQWMRVLISNAVSIPLDSLIFCWGAFGQWWGLFPEGLPAAT
;
A
#
# COMPACT_ATOMS: atom_id res chain seq x y z
N MET A 1 6.78 40.18 -34.79
CA MET A 1 6.75 38.82 -35.39
C MET A 1 7.89 37.91 -34.93
N ARG A 2 9.19 38.30 -34.98
CA ARG A 2 10.30 37.40 -34.57
C ARG A 2 10.36 37.12 -33.05
N GLY A 3 10.17 38.15 -32.21
CA GLY A 3 10.21 38.00 -30.74
C GLY A 3 9.04 37.24 -30.11
N GLU A 4 7.84 37.28 -30.71
CA GLU A 4 6.69 36.48 -30.26
C GLU A 4 6.88 34.99 -30.57
N PHE A 5 7.58 34.66 -31.65
CA PHE A 5 7.86 33.28 -32.03
C PHE A 5 8.89 32.63 -31.11
N GLU A 6 9.96 33.35 -30.75
CA GLU A 6 10.98 32.92 -29.77
C GLU A 6 10.41 32.80 -28.34
N SER A 7 9.52 33.71 -27.95
CA SER A 7 8.78 33.62 -26.68
C SER A 7 7.92 32.35 -26.61
N ARG A 8 7.18 32.03 -27.69
CA ARG A 8 6.32 30.84 -27.76
C ARG A 8 7.12 29.54 -27.78
N THR A 9 8.27 29.46 -28.46
CA THR A 9 9.11 28.26 -28.45
C THR A 9 9.78 28.02 -27.10
N LYS A 10 10.21 29.08 -26.41
CA LYS A 10 10.75 28.95 -25.04
C LYS A 10 9.69 28.47 -24.05
N GLN A 11 8.49 29.06 -24.08
CA GLN A 11 7.36 28.62 -23.26
C GLN A 11 6.96 27.16 -23.54
N ARG A 12 6.95 26.75 -24.80
CA ARG A 12 6.65 25.36 -25.19
C ARG A 12 7.73 24.39 -24.70
N SER A 13 9.01 24.76 -24.79
CA SER A 13 10.14 23.95 -24.31
C SER A 13 10.10 23.78 -22.79
N GLU A 14 9.84 24.86 -22.05
CA GLU A 14 9.68 24.83 -20.59
C GLU A 14 8.47 23.98 -20.19
N ALA A 15 7.33 24.13 -20.86
CA ALA A 15 6.13 23.31 -20.61
C ALA A 15 6.37 21.81 -20.89
N LEU A 16 7.10 21.47 -21.96
CA LEU A 16 7.46 20.08 -22.28
C LEU A 16 8.42 19.48 -21.25
N SER A 17 9.39 20.26 -20.76
CA SER A 17 10.31 19.86 -19.69
C SER A 17 9.60 19.63 -18.35
N ILE A 18 8.66 20.52 -17.99
CA ILE A 18 7.81 20.35 -16.79
C ILE A 18 6.95 19.10 -16.93
N THR A 19 6.36 18.86 -18.09
CA THR A 19 5.53 17.67 -18.33
C THR A 19 6.35 16.38 -18.25
N SER A 20 7.55 16.34 -18.84
CA SER A 20 8.41 15.14 -18.80
C SER A 20 8.90 14.83 -17.39
N SER A 21 9.28 15.85 -16.62
CA SER A 21 9.72 15.70 -15.23
C SER A 21 8.59 15.28 -14.29
N LEU A 22 7.37 15.82 -14.45
CA LEU A 22 6.17 15.37 -13.73
C LEU A 22 5.84 13.91 -14.05
N THR A 23 6.02 13.50 -15.31
CA THR A 23 5.80 12.12 -15.74
C THR A 23 6.84 11.17 -15.12
N ALA A 24 8.12 11.55 -15.11
CA ALA A 24 9.18 10.76 -14.49
C ALA A 24 9.01 10.63 -12.97
N ALA A 25 8.70 11.73 -12.28
CA ALA A 25 8.41 11.72 -10.85
C ALA A 25 7.19 10.84 -10.52
N GLY A 26 6.14 10.91 -11.35
CA GLY A 26 4.97 10.03 -11.23
C GLY A 26 5.33 8.56 -11.34
N VAL A 27 6.07 8.17 -12.39
CA VAL A 27 6.51 6.78 -12.61
C VAL A 27 7.34 6.27 -11.44
N LEU A 28 8.31 7.04 -10.97
CA LEU A 28 9.15 6.66 -9.83
C LEU A 28 8.34 6.50 -8.55
N THR A 29 7.40 7.41 -8.29
CA THR A 29 6.57 7.37 -7.07
C THR A 29 5.64 6.16 -7.09
N VAL A 30 4.99 5.88 -8.23
CA VAL A 30 4.12 4.70 -8.39
C VAL A 30 4.92 3.41 -8.25
N SER A 31 6.10 3.34 -8.87
CA SER A 31 6.97 2.15 -8.78
C SER A 31 7.44 1.91 -7.35
N ALA A 32 7.86 2.98 -6.66
CA ALA A 32 8.26 2.91 -5.26
C ALA A 32 7.09 2.51 -4.36
N TYR A 33 5.87 3.00 -4.62
CA TYR A 33 4.67 2.65 -3.85
C TYR A 33 4.36 1.15 -3.97
N ILE A 34 4.31 0.62 -5.19
CA ILE A 34 4.04 -0.81 -5.43
C ILE A 34 5.11 -1.67 -4.75
N ALA A 35 6.39 -1.31 -4.90
CA ALA A 35 7.50 -2.04 -4.29
C ALA A 35 7.45 -1.99 -2.75
N ALA A 36 7.17 -0.82 -2.17
CA ALA A 36 7.06 -0.65 -0.72
C ALA A 36 5.86 -1.44 -0.16
N GLN A 37 4.74 -1.48 -0.88
CA GLN A 37 3.55 -2.24 -0.47
C GLN A 37 3.84 -3.74 -0.46
N MET A 38 4.42 -4.29 -1.54
CA MET A 38 4.82 -5.70 -1.60
C MET A 38 5.85 -6.05 -0.51
N LEU A 39 6.82 -5.17 -0.29
CA LEU A 39 7.82 -5.36 0.75
C LEU A 39 7.18 -5.38 2.14
N SER A 40 6.23 -4.49 2.41
CA SER A 40 5.47 -4.45 3.66
C SER A 40 4.72 -5.77 3.87
N ASP A 41 3.93 -6.23 2.89
CA ASP A 41 3.16 -7.47 2.99
C ASP A 41 4.06 -8.71 3.23
N ILE A 42 5.18 -8.83 2.53
CA ILE A 42 6.11 -9.96 2.71
C ILE A 42 6.79 -9.89 4.09
N THR A 43 7.24 -8.70 4.50
CA THR A 43 7.97 -8.56 5.78
C THR A 43 7.05 -8.67 6.99
N SER A 44 5.74 -8.43 6.86
CA SER A 44 4.75 -8.69 7.91
C SER A 44 4.63 -10.16 8.31
N LEU A 45 5.16 -11.11 7.52
CA LEU A 45 5.28 -12.51 7.94
C LEU A 45 6.20 -12.70 9.14
N LYS A 46 7.17 -11.80 9.33
CA LYS A 46 8.07 -11.83 10.46
C LYS A 46 7.49 -11.00 11.60
N ILE A 47 7.20 -11.66 12.71
CA ILE A 47 6.87 -10.99 13.96
C ILE A 47 8.15 -10.81 14.78
N ALA A 48 8.43 -9.58 15.19
CA ALA A 48 9.52 -9.20 16.06
C ALA A 48 9.01 -8.79 17.44
N LEU A 49 9.85 -8.94 18.46
CA LEU A 49 9.60 -8.42 19.80
C LEU A 49 10.30 -7.07 19.94
N LEU A 50 9.53 -6.01 20.14
CA LEU A 50 10.07 -4.67 20.40
C LEU A 50 9.49 -4.13 21.69
N ALA A 51 10.34 -3.80 22.66
CA ALA A 51 9.94 -3.29 23.97
C ALA A 51 8.86 -4.13 24.69
N GLY A 52 8.89 -5.46 24.50
CA GLY A 52 7.92 -6.39 25.11
C GLY A 52 6.60 -6.55 24.34
N LEU A 53 6.43 -5.87 23.20
CA LEU A 53 5.26 -5.98 22.33
C LEU A 53 5.62 -6.75 21.06
N SER A 54 4.70 -7.60 20.59
CA SER A 54 4.81 -8.26 19.29
C SER A 54 4.43 -7.28 18.19
N ILE A 55 5.31 -7.10 17.20
CA ILE A 55 5.14 -6.17 16.09
C ILE A 55 5.51 -6.90 14.79
N ASP A 56 4.69 -6.75 13.76
CA ASP A 56 5.03 -7.25 12.43
C ASP A 56 6.10 -6.37 11.77
N CYS A 57 7.07 -6.96 11.07
CA CYS A 57 8.15 -6.20 10.47
C CYS A 57 7.71 -5.33 9.27
N GLY A 58 6.54 -5.58 8.68
CA GLY A 58 6.00 -4.75 7.59
C GLY A 58 5.57 -3.36 8.03
N THR A 59 5.18 -3.21 9.30
CA THR A 59 4.86 -1.92 9.93
C THR A 59 6.00 -0.89 9.82
N PHE A 60 7.27 -1.30 9.65
CA PHE A 60 8.37 -0.34 9.44
C PHE A 60 8.35 0.32 8.06
N ILE A 61 7.87 -0.39 7.04
CA ILE A 61 7.74 0.12 5.66
C ILE A 61 6.38 0.79 5.47
N TYR A 62 5.37 0.39 6.23
CA TYR A 62 3.99 0.84 6.05
C TYR A 62 3.80 2.37 6.07
N PRO A 63 4.40 3.16 6.99
CA PRO A 63 4.32 4.63 6.94
C PRO A 63 4.86 5.25 5.64
N LEU A 64 5.82 4.60 4.99
CA LEU A 64 6.36 5.05 3.71
C LEU A 64 5.32 4.90 2.59
N THR A 65 4.49 3.85 2.61
CA THR A 65 3.47 3.61 1.58
C THR A 65 2.42 4.71 1.58
N PHE A 66 1.98 5.17 2.77
CA PHE A 66 1.12 6.34 2.91
C PHE A 66 1.74 7.62 2.32
N THR A 67 3.02 7.86 2.61
CA THR A 67 3.75 9.03 2.09
C THR A 67 3.83 8.98 0.55
N LEU A 68 4.14 7.81 -0.01
CA LEU A 68 4.20 7.61 -1.46
C LEU A 68 2.83 7.75 -2.12
N ARG A 69 1.77 7.22 -1.50
CA ARG A 69 0.39 7.38 -1.96
C ARG A 69 -0.04 8.84 -2.00
N ASP A 70 0.30 9.62 -0.98
CA ASP A 70 0.05 11.06 -0.95
C ASP A 70 0.82 11.81 -2.04
N LEU A 71 2.06 11.39 -2.33
CA LEU A 71 2.84 11.93 -3.46
C LEU A 71 2.20 11.58 -4.81
N VAL A 72 1.73 10.34 -5.00
CA VAL A 72 0.97 9.95 -6.21
C VAL A 72 -0.26 10.83 -6.36
N HIS A 73 -1.01 11.06 -5.28
CA HIS A 73 -2.19 11.94 -5.30
C HIS A 73 -1.84 13.38 -5.69
N LYS A 74 -0.74 13.93 -5.17
CA LYS A 74 -0.28 15.29 -5.49
C LYS A 74 0.24 15.43 -6.92
N LEU A 75 0.96 14.44 -7.43
CA LEU A 75 1.60 14.48 -8.75
C LEU A 75 0.64 14.13 -9.89
N LEU A 76 -0.21 13.13 -9.68
CA LEU A 76 -1.03 12.51 -10.73
C LEU A 76 -2.54 12.70 -10.50
N GLY A 77 -2.94 13.25 -9.36
CA GLY A 77 -4.33 13.52 -9.02
C GLY A 77 -5.08 12.31 -8.46
N ARG A 78 -6.32 12.56 -8.02
CA ARG A 78 -7.17 11.58 -7.31
C ARG A 78 -7.46 10.31 -8.13
N SER A 79 -7.79 10.46 -9.41
CA SER A 79 -8.14 9.32 -10.27
C SER A 79 -6.96 8.38 -10.47
N ALA A 80 -5.75 8.92 -10.66
CA ALA A 80 -4.54 8.13 -10.78
C ALA A 80 -4.16 7.47 -9.45
N ALA A 81 -4.28 8.18 -8.32
CA ALA A 81 -4.05 7.59 -6.99
C ALA A 81 -4.94 6.38 -6.72
N ARG A 82 -6.25 6.48 -7.01
CA ARG A 82 -7.18 5.36 -6.87
C ARG A 82 -6.83 4.19 -7.78
N LEU A 83 -6.47 4.46 -9.03
CA LEU A 83 -6.03 3.43 -9.97
C LEU A 83 -4.78 2.71 -9.44
N VAL A 84 -3.81 3.46 -8.91
CA VAL A 84 -2.57 2.91 -8.36
C VAL A 84 -2.83 2.04 -7.13
N ILE A 85 -3.72 2.45 -6.22
CA ILE A 85 -4.14 1.66 -5.06
C ILE A 85 -4.76 0.33 -5.50
N VAL A 86 -5.77 0.38 -6.40
CA VAL A 86 -6.42 -0.82 -6.93
C VAL A 86 -5.43 -1.73 -7.65
N THR A 87 -4.52 -1.14 -8.43
CA THR A 87 -3.50 -1.90 -9.17
C THR A 87 -2.50 -2.55 -8.21
N ALA A 88 -2.07 -1.87 -7.15
CA ALA A 88 -1.19 -2.43 -6.13
C ALA A 88 -1.87 -3.62 -5.40
N GLY A 89 -3.15 -3.48 -5.04
CA GLY A 89 -3.94 -4.58 -4.49
C GLY A 89 -4.00 -5.79 -5.43
N ILE A 90 -4.28 -5.59 -6.72
CA ILE A 90 -4.27 -6.67 -7.73
C ILE A 90 -2.89 -7.32 -7.85
N ILE A 91 -1.81 -6.52 -7.88
CA ILE A 91 -0.43 -7.03 -7.94
C ILE A 91 -0.11 -7.88 -6.71
N ASN A 92 -0.54 -7.47 -5.52
CA ASN A 92 -0.35 -8.26 -4.30
C ASN A 92 -1.13 -9.58 -4.33
N VAL A 93 -2.35 -9.59 -4.88
CA VAL A 93 -3.10 -10.85 -5.10
C VAL A 93 -2.36 -11.77 -6.06
N ILE A 94 -1.83 -11.23 -7.16
CA ILE A 94 -1.03 -12.01 -8.13
C ILE A 94 0.22 -12.56 -7.45
N MET A 95 0.92 -11.75 -6.65
CA MET A 95 2.08 -12.18 -5.87
C MET A 95 1.72 -13.32 -4.92
N ALA A 96 0.66 -13.18 -4.12
CA ALA A 96 0.21 -14.22 -3.20
C ALA A 96 -0.18 -15.51 -3.95
N GLY A 97 -0.88 -15.40 -5.08
CA GLY A 97 -1.24 -16.52 -5.92
C GLY A 97 -0.02 -17.22 -6.53
N TYR A 98 0.98 -16.45 -6.96
CA TYR A 98 2.23 -16.99 -7.48
C TYR A 98 3.04 -17.72 -6.39
N LEU A 99 3.15 -17.14 -5.20
CA LEU A 99 3.80 -17.78 -4.05
C LEU A 99 3.08 -19.08 -3.67
N ALA A 100 1.75 -19.06 -3.65
CA ALA A 100 0.93 -20.25 -3.40
C ALA A 100 1.13 -21.34 -4.47
N PHE A 101 1.35 -20.95 -5.73
CA PHE A 101 1.65 -21.87 -6.82
C PHE A 101 3.02 -22.53 -6.66
N ILE A 102 4.08 -21.74 -6.44
CA ILE A 102 5.45 -22.28 -6.32
C ILE A 102 5.64 -23.17 -5.09
N ILE A 103 4.94 -22.90 -3.98
CA ILE A 103 4.98 -23.75 -2.77
C ILE A 103 4.42 -25.15 -3.06
N ARG A 104 3.48 -25.28 -3.99
CA ARG A 104 2.85 -26.56 -4.35
C ARG A 104 3.65 -27.37 -5.38
N LEU A 105 4.66 -26.78 -6.01
CA LEU A 105 5.51 -27.51 -6.94
C LEU A 105 6.37 -28.52 -6.17
N PRO A 106 6.61 -29.72 -6.75
CA PRO A 106 7.53 -30.68 -6.15
C PRO A 106 8.92 -30.06 -6.06
N ALA A 107 9.52 -30.08 -4.87
CA ALA A 107 10.88 -29.63 -4.67
C ALA A 107 11.86 -30.55 -5.41
N ASP A 108 12.93 -29.97 -5.93
CA ASP A 108 14.06 -30.75 -6.40
C ASP A 108 14.65 -31.55 -5.23
N PRO A 109 15.07 -32.82 -5.43
CA PRO A 109 15.65 -33.64 -4.36
C PRO A 109 16.88 -33.02 -3.68
N THR A 110 17.58 -32.09 -4.35
CA THR A 110 18.74 -31.37 -3.81
C THR A 110 18.38 -30.11 -3.04
N TRP A 111 17.11 -29.70 -3.02
CA TRP A 111 16.61 -28.51 -2.33
C TRP A 111 16.08 -28.84 -0.93
N PRO A 112 16.80 -28.52 0.16
CA PRO A 112 16.42 -28.96 1.50
C PRO A 112 15.41 -28.03 2.21
N LEU A 113 15.07 -26.88 1.62
CA LEU A 113 14.32 -25.82 2.30
C LEU A 113 12.82 -25.81 1.98
N GLN A 114 12.27 -26.88 1.41
CA GLN A 114 10.87 -26.87 0.97
C GLN A 114 9.89 -26.59 2.11
N GLU A 115 10.03 -27.28 3.25
CA GLU A 115 9.14 -27.10 4.40
C GLU A 115 9.30 -25.71 5.04
N ALA A 116 10.53 -25.21 5.15
CA ALA A 116 10.81 -23.87 5.66
C ALA A 116 10.23 -22.79 4.73
N PHE A 117 10.36 -22.97 3.42
CA PHE A 117 9.81 -22.05 2.42
C PHE A 117 8.28 -22.02 2.46
N ALA A 118 7.64 -23.19 2.55
CA ALA A 118 6.20 -23.31 2.67
C ALA A 118 5.65 -22.71 3.98
N SER A 119 6.33 -22.92 5.10
CA SER A 119 5.89 -22.37 6.40
C SER A 119 6.06 -20.85 6.50
N VAL A 120 7.13 -20.29 5.92
CA VAL A 120 7.38 -18.84 5.92
C VAL A 120 6.46 -18.11 4.94
N LEU A 121 6.35 -18.59 3.69
CA LEU A 121 5.62 -17.87 2.63
C LEU A 121 4.17 -18.34 2.43
N GLY A 122 3.80 -19.50 2.97
CA GLY A 122 2.44 -20.02 2.93
C GLY A 122 1.39 -19.05 3.47
N PRO A 123 1.63 -18.32 4.57
CA PRO A 123 0.67 -17.36 5.11
C PRO A 123 0.52 -16.05 4.32
N VAL A 124 1.31 -15.77 3.27
CA VAL A 124 1.30 -14.48 2.56
C VAL A 124 -0.08 -14.11 2.02
N TRP A 125 -0.84 -15.07 1.50
CA TRP A 125 -2.18 -14.80 0.96
C TRP A 125 -3.12 -14.20 2.02
N ARG A 126 -2.95 -14.58 3.29
CA ARG A 126 -3.74 -14.04 4.39
C ARG A 126 -3.35 -12.59 4.68
N ILE A 127 -2.06 -12.28 4.68
CA ILE A 127 -1.56 -10.90 4.85
C ILE A 127 -2.09 -10.01 3.73
N VAL A 128 -2.01 -10.46 2.49
CA VAL A 128 -2.51 -9.73 1.31
C VAL A 128 -4.01 -9.47 1.37
N ILE A 129 -4.82 -10.45 1.79
CA ILE A 129 -6.26 -10.23 1.93
C ILE A 129 -6.53 -9.22 3.06
N ALA A 130 -5.83 -9.34 4.19
CA ALA A 130 -5.98 -8.40 5.29
C ALA A 130 -5.58 -6.97 4.89
N SER A 131 -4.49 -6.79 4.15
CA SER A 131 -4.03 -5.47 3.68
C SER A 131 -5.01 -4.85 2.70
N ILE A 132 -5.55 -5.61 1.75
CA ILE A 132 -6.56 -5.12 0.80
C ILE A 132 -7.85 -4.70 1.53
N VAL A 133 -8.33 -5.51 2.48
CA VAL A 133 -9.55 -5.18 3.24
C VAL A 133 -9.33 -3.94 4.10
N ALA A 134 -8.18 -3.84 4.77
CA ALA A 134 -7.80 -2.66 5.55
C ALA A 134 -7.76 -1.41 4.67
N GLU A 135 -7.08 -1.47 3.52
CA GLU A 135 -6.91 -0.35 2.61
C GLU A 135 -8.26 0.11 2.01
N VAL A 136 -9.12 -0.83 1.60
CA VAL A 136 -10.46 -0.51 1.07
C VAL A 136 -11.34 0.11 2.16
N CYS A 137 -11.39 -0.45 3.36
CA CYS A 137 -12.18 0.10 4.45
C CYS A 137 -11.66 1.47 4.90
N SER A 138 -10.34 1.64 4.93
CA SER A 138 -9.67 2.91 5.25
C SER A 138 -9.96 3.98 4.21
N GLU A 139 -9.91 3.67 2.92
CA GLU A 139 -10.18 4.63 1.85
C GLU A 139 -11.68 5.05 1.81
N LEU A 140 -12.59 4.11 2.10
CA LEU A 140 -14.01 4.43 2.27
C LEU A 140 -14.24 5.36 3.45
N ALA A 141 -13.63 5.06 4.61
CA ALA A 141 -13.71 5.92 5.79
C ALA A 141 -13.09 7.31 5.54
N ASP A 142 -11.94 7.37 4.87
CA ASP A 142 -11.28 8.62 4.48
C ASP A 142 -12.20 9.48 3.62
N THR A 143 -12.82 8.87 2.61
CA THR A 143 -13.72 9.57 1.68
C THR A 143 -14.96 10.11 2.40
N GLU A 144 -15.56 9.33 3.29
CA GLU A 144 -16.75 9.75 4.06
C GLU A 144 -16.42 10.86 5.07
N VAL A 145 -15.33 10.73 5.83
CA VAL A 145 -14.89 11.77 6.78
C VAL A 145 -14.52 13.05 6.05
N TYR A 146 -13.85 12.95 4.90
CA TYR A 146 -13.53 14.09 4.05
C TYR A 146 -14.80 14.79 3.56
N HIS A 147 -15.78 14.03 3.05
CA HIS A 147 -17.03 14.59 2.53
C HIS A 147 -17.87 15.23 3.64
N LEU A 148 -17.93 14.60 4.81
CA LEU A 148 -18.59 15.14 6.00
C LEU A 148 -17.97 16.47 6.42
N TRP A 149 -16.63 16.57 6.43
CA TRP A 149 -15.94 17.81 6.80
C TRP A 149 -16.25 18.96 5.84
N VAL A 150 -16.21 18.69 4.53
CA VAL A 150 -16.50 19.70 3.50
C VAL A 150 -17.95 20.17 3.57
N THR A 151 -18.90 19.28 3.87
CA THR A 151 -20.33 19.61 3.92
C THR A 151 -20.79 20.22 5.24
N ARG A 152 -20.19 19.85 6.38
CA ARG A 152 -20.65 20.24 7.72
C ARG A 152 -19.78 21.27 8.44
N VAL A 153 -18.49 21.40 8.11
CA VAL A 153 -17.55 22.18 8.92
C VAL A 153 -17.08 23.44 8.20
N THR A 154 -16.23 23.32 7.19
CA THR A 154 -15.71 24.49 6.47
C THR A 154 -15.04 24.11 5.17
N THR A 155 -15.14 25.00 4.17
CA THR A 155 -14.42 24.88 2.90
C THR A 155 -13.06 25.60 2.91
N ARG A 156 -12.79 26.46 3.91
CA ARG A 156 -11.60 27.32 3.96
C ARG A 156 -10.32 26.60 4.43
N MET A 157 -10.43 25.65 5.36
CA MET A 157 -9.26 25.00 5.97
C MET A 157 -8.97 23.65 5.31
N GLN A 158 -8.27 23.71 4.18
CA GLN A 158 -7.98 22.54 3.34
C GLN A 158 -7.02 21.52 3.96
N TRP A 159 -6.21 21.92 4.93
CA TRP A 159 -5.20 21.05 5.55
C TRP A 159 -5.80 20.27 6.74
N MET A 160 -6.72 20.90 7.47
CA MET A 160 -7.38 20.31 8.64
C MET A 160 -8.19 19.06 8.26
N ARG A 161 -8.88 19.09 7.11
CA ARG A 161 -9.65 17.93 6.61
C ARG A 161 -8.78 16.71 6.32
N VAL A 162 -7.57 16.91 5.80
CA VAL A 162 -6.63 15.82 5.47
C VAL A 162 -6.04 15.23 6.75
N LEU A 163 -5.70 16.09 7.72
CA LEU A 163 -5.25 15.65 9.03
C LEU A 163 -6.31 14.82 9.76
N ILE A 164 -7.56 15.26 9.72
CA ILE A 164 -8.66 14.59 10.42
C ILE A 164 -9.07 13.29 9.74
N SER A 165 -9.11 13.26 8.41
CA SER A 165 -9.39 12.02 7.68
C SER A 165 -8.28 10.99 7.92
N ASN A 166 -7.01 11.38 7.81
CA ASN A 166 -5.88 10.50 8.13
C ASN A 166 -5.88 10.03 9.60
N ALA A 167 -6.26 10.89 10.55
CA ALA A 167 -6.32 10.54 11.96
C ALA A 167 -7.35 9.43 12.27
N VAL A 168 -8.39 9.27 11.44
CA VAL A 168 -9.38 8.20 11.54
C VAL A 168 -8.97 6.99 10.71
N SER A 169 -8.53 7.24 9.47
CA SER A 169 -8.26 6.19 8.48
C SER A 169 -7.01 5.36 8.80
N ILE A 170 -5.95 5.97 9.37
CA ILE A 170 -4.71 5.25 9.71
C ILE A 170 -4.93 4.24 10.86
N PRO A 171 -5.52 4.62 12.01
CA PRO A 171 -5.81 3.65 13.07
C PRO A 171 -6.81 2.58 12.62
N LEU A 172 -7.83 2.95 11.84
CA LEU A 172 -8.80 1.99 11.32
C LEU A 172 -8.12 0.93 10.45
N ASP A 173 -7.25 1.37 9.55
CA ASP A 173 -6.47 0.51 8.69
C ASP A 173 -5.62 -0.48 9.51
N SER A 174 -4.81 0.03 10.46
CA SER A 174 -3.97 -0.82 11.32
C SER A 174 -4.80 -1.81 12.15
N LEU A 175 -5.97 -1.41 12.65
CA LEU A 175 -6.84 -2.29 13.41
C LEU A 175 -7.40 -3.42 12.55
N ILE A 176 -7.92 -3.10 11.35
CA ILE A 176 -8.47 -4.09 10.42
C ILE A 176 -7.36 -5.03 9.94
N PHE A 177 -6.18 -4.48 9.63
CA PHE A 177 -5.03 -5.27 9.22
C PHE A 177 -4.60 -6.24 10.32
N CYS A 178 -4.30 -5.76 11.52
CA CYS A 178 -3.86 -6.60 12.63
C CYS A 178 -4.88 -7.69 12.95
N TRP A 179 -6.17 -7.35 12.94
CA TRP A 179 -7.25 -8.31 13.16
C TRP A 179 -7.35 -9.35 12.04
N GLY A 180 -7.28 -8.94 10.77
CA GLY A 180 -7.31 -9.86 9.63
C GLY A 180 -6.08 -10.76 9.54
N ALA A 181 -4.91 -10.15 9.58
CA ALA A 181 -3.59 -10.79 9.42
C ALA A 181 -3.26 -11.75 10.57
N PHE A 182 -3.59 -11.38 11.81
CA PHE A 182 -3.15 -12.11 13.00
C PHE A 182 -4.28 -12.61 13.91
N GLY A 183 -5.53 -12.17 13.72
CA GLY A 183 -6.68 -12.61 14.54
C GLY A 183 -6.93 -14.12 14.48
N GLN A 184 -7.31 -14.73 15.61
CA GLN A 184 -7.62 -16.15 15.65
C GLN A 184 -9.09 -16.38 15.24
N TRP A 185 -9.32 -16.54 13.93
CA TRP A 185 -10.64 -16.85 13.38
C TRP A 185 -10.94 -18.33 13.60
N TRP A 186 -11.62 -18.64 14.72
CA TRP A 186 -11.99 -19.97 15.20
C TRP A 186 -12.46 -20.92 14.08
N GLY A 187 -11.53 -21.69 13.49
CA GLY A 187 -11.80 -22.78 12.55
C GLY A 187 -12.03 -22.41 11.07
N LEU A 188 -11.94 -21.14 10.65
CA LEU A 188 -12.11 -20.78 9.23
C LEU A 188 -10.81 -20.86 8.42
N PHE A 189 -9.65 -20.85 9.09
CA PHE A 189 -8.34 -21.02 8.49
C PHE A 189 -7.58 -22.10 9.28
N PRO A 190 -7.49 -23.36 8.77
CA PRO A 190 -6.99 -24.51 9.53
C PRO A 190 -5.54 -24.41 10.00
N GLU A 191 -4.79 -23.44 9.49
CA GLU A 191 -3.45 -23.12 9.94
C GLU A 191 -3.43 -21.63 10.24
N GLY A 192 -3.65 -21.28 11.50
CA GLY A 192 -3.15 -20.00 12.00
C GLY A 192 -1.65 -19.93 11.72
N LEU A 193 -1.10 -18.73 11.55
CA LEU A 193 0.35 -18.54 11.68
C LEU A 193 0.78 -19.33 12.94
N PRO A 194 1.80 -20.22 12.84
CA PRO A 194 2.22 -21.05 13.96
C PRO A 194 2.30 -20.13 15.17
N ALA A 195 1.52 -20.46 16.19
CA ALA A 195 1.17 -19.55 17.25
C ALA A 195 2.42 -18.79 17.68
N ALA A 196 2.38 -17.46 17.58
CA ALA A 196 3.34 -16.62 18.27
C ALA A 196 3.06 -16.75 19.78
N THR A 197 3.39 -17.91 20.34
CA THR A 197 3.44 -18.28 21.76
C THR A 197 4.49 -19.36 21.92
#